data_AF-A0A1I3S454-F1
#
_entry.id   AF-A0A1I3S454-F1
#
_cell.length_a   1.000
_cell.length_b   1.000
_cell.length_c   1.000
_cell.angle_alpha   90.00
_cell.angle_beta   90.00
_cell.angle_gamma   90.00
#
_symmetry.space_group_name_H-M   'P 1'
#
loop_
_entity.id
_entity.type
_entity.pdbx_description
1 polymer ?
#
loop_
_entity_poly.entity_id
_entity_poly.type
_entity_poly.pdbx_seq_one_letter_code
_entity_poly.pdbx_strand_id
1 'polypeptide(L)'
;MTPDDLDKAALELAMQMAPRLEAGRGAQLDAMLAGGEPWLTVAQFAAYCCQTENLHLKPWETPPVWIDDPDDPDAGAYNPQPHDGRREAAKLRRQMRKLGISEWHPDPIAAIEAAKCANEKG
;
A
#
# COMPACT_ATOMS: atom_id res chain seq x y z
N MET A 1 10.48 -2.50 -12.42
CA MET A 1 10.17 -3.86 -11.97
C MET A 1 8.87 -4.28 -12.62
N THR A 2 8.79 -5.48 -13.18
CA THR A 2 7.51 -6.03 -13.67
C THR A 2 6.82 -6.68 -12.47
N PRO A 3 5.56 -6.34 -12.15
CA PRO A 3 4.85 -6.96 -11.02
C PRO A 3 4.67 -8.46 -11.27
N ASP A 4 4.83 -9.24 -10.22
CA ASP A 4 4.45 -10.65 -10.24
C ASP A 4 2.92 -10.82 -10.15
N ASP A 5 2.43 -12.06 -10.15
CA ASP A 5 0.99 -12.34 -10.10
C ASP A 5 0.34 -11.86 -8.78
N LEU A 6 1.09 -11.90 -7.67
CA LEU A 6 0.61 -11.46 -6.37
C LEU A 6 0.48 -9.93 -6.33
N ASP A 7 1.48 -9.22 -6.84
CA ASP A 7 1.46 -7.76 -6.99
C ASP A 7 0.34 -7.32 -7.93
N LYS A 8 0.16 -8.02 -9.06
CA LYS A 8 -0.91 -7.71 -10.00
C LYS A 8 -2.29 -7.87 -9.36
N ALA A 9 -2.53 -8.96 -8.62
CA ALA A 9 -3.80 -9.17 -7.92
C ALA A 9 -4.07 -8.08 -6.87
N ALA A 10 -3.04 -7.66 -6.13
CA ALA A 10 -3.14 -6.57 -5.15
C ALA A 10 -3.44 -5.22 -5.82
N LEU A 11 -2.79 -4.91 -6.93
CA LEU A 11 -3.00 -3.71 -7.73
C LEU A 11 -4.41 -3.66 -8.36
N GLU A 12 -4.91 -4.79 -8.87
CA GLU A 12 -6.30 -4.89 -9.36
C GLU A 12 -7.31 -4.67 -8.24
N LEU A 13 -7.07 -5.25 -7.05
CA LEU A 13 -7.90 -5.02 -5.88
C LEU A 13 -7.90 -3.54 -5.47
N ALA A 14 -6.74 -2.88 -5.49
CA ALA A 14 -6.62 -1.46 -5.18
C ALA A 14 -7.44 -0.59 -6.14
N MET A 15 -7.38 -0.86 -7.44
CA MET A 15 -8.19 -0.17 -8.45
C MET A 15 -9.71 -0.32 -8.21
N GLN A 16 -10.14 -1.47 -7.67
CA GLN A 16 -11.55 -1.70 -7.33
C GLN A 16 -11.98 -1.03 -6.02
N MET A 17 -11.09 -0.96 -5.03
CA MET A 17 -11.38 -0.42 -3.71
C MET A 17 -11.31 1.10 -3.66
N ALA A 18 -10.35 1.72 -4.35
CA ALA A 18 -10.10 3.16 -4.28
C ALA A 18 -11.36 4.03 -4.54
N PRO A 19 -12.24 3.73 -5.52
CA PRO A 19 -13.47 4.48 -5.75
C PRO A 19 -14.50 4.43 -4.60
N ARG A 20 -14.38 3.44 -3.70
CA ARG A 20 -15.30 3.24 -2.56
C ARG A 20 -14.83 3.94 -1.30
N LEU A 21 -13.54 4.25 -1.20
CA LEU A 21 -12.94 4.88 -0.02
C LEU A 21 -13.09 6.39 -0.04
N GLU A 22 -13.04 7.01 -1.23
CA GLU A 22 -13.11 8.47 -1.37
C GLU A 22 -13.96 8.86 -2.59
N ALA A 23 -14.90 9.78 -2.36
CA ALA A 23 -15.73 10.32 -3.42
C ALA A 23 -14.87 11.06 -4.46
N GLY A 24 -15.04 10.74 -5.74
CA GLY A 24 -14.28 11.33 -6.83
C GLY A 24 -13.03 10.55 -7.24
N ARG A 25 -12.54 9.62 -6.39
CA ARG A 25 -11.37 8.80 -6.72
C ARG A 25 -11.55 7.97 -7.99
N GLY A 26 -12.73 7.38 -8.20
CA GLY A 26 -13.03 6.64 -9.44
C GLY A 26 -12.87 7.50 -10.70
N ALA A 27 -13.46 8.70 -10.69
CA ALA A 27 -13.34 9.63 -11.82
C ALA A 27 -11.89 10.09 -12.04
N GLN A 28 -11.10 10.24 -10.99
CA GLN A 28 -9.68 10.55 -11.10
C GLN A 28 -8.89 9.42 -11.76
N LEU A 29 -9.10 8.17 -11.34
CA LEU A 29 -8.44 7.01 -11.93
C LEU A 29 -8.81 6.85 -13.41
N ASP A 30 -10.10 7.00 -13.74
CA ASP A 30 -10.58 6.96 -15.12
C ASP A 30 -9.95 8.08 -15.96
N ALA A 31 -9.81 9.29 -15.41
CA ALA A 31 -9.17 10.41 -16.09
C ALA A 31 -7.67 10.17 -16.34
N MET A 32 -6.96 9.57 -15.38
CA MET A 32 -5.55 9.19 -15.56
C MET A 32 -5.39 8.19 -16.70
N LEU A 33 -6.22 7.14 -16.73
CA LEU A 33 -6.22 6.14 -17.80
C LEU A 33 -6.57 6.75 -19.16
N ALA A 34 -7.61 7.60 -19.22
CA ALA A 34 -8.00 8.30 -20.44
C ALA A 34 -6.93 9.28 -20.92
N GLY A 35 -6.14 9.84 -20.01
CA GLY A 35 -4.99 10.70 -20.29
C GLY A 35 -3.78 9.96 -20.86
N GLY A 36 -3.81 8.62 -20.88
CA GLY A 36 -2.74 7.78 -21.41
C GLY A 36 -1.71 7.33 -20.38
N GLU A 37 -1.96 7.55 -19.09
CA GLU A 37 -1.08 7.01 -18.03
C GLU A 37 -1.07 5.47 -18.08
N PRO A 38 0.10 4.82 -17.94
CA PRO A 38 0.18 3.37 -17.91
C PRO A 38 -0.67 2.79 -16.77
N TRP A 39 -1.40 1.70 -17.04
CA TRP A 39 -2.26 1.05 -16.03
C TRP A 39 -1.51 0.78 -14.72
N LEU A 40 -0.26 0.31 -14.80
CA LEU A 40 0.57 0.04 -13.63
C LEU A 40 0.75 1.30 -12.76
N THR A 41 1.06 2.44 -13.37
CA THR A 41 1.20 3.72 -12.67
C THR A 41 -0.10 4.12 -11.97
N VAL A 42 -1.24 3.98 -12.65
CA VAL A 42 -2.56 4.29 -12.09
C VAL A 42 -2.91 3.34 -10.93
N ALA A 43 -2.61 2.05 -11.06
CA ALA A 43 -2.88 1.06 -10.02
C ALA A 43 -1.98 1.24 -8.79
N GLN A 44 -0.71 1.60 -8.98
CA GLN A 44 0.20 1.94 -7.89
C GLN A 44 -0.29 3.18 -7.12
N PHE A 45 -0.79 4.18 -7.85
CA PHE A 45 -1.44 5.34 -7.25
C PHE A 45 -2.70 4.97 -6.46
N ALA A 46 -3.56 4.11 -7.00
CA ALA A 46 -4.73 3.60 -6.29
C ALA A 46 -4.35 2.87 -4.99
N ALA A 47 -3.32 2.03 -5.01
CA ALA A 47 -2.82 1.33 -3.83
C ALA A 47 -2.32 2.30 -2.76
N TYR A 48 -1.52 3.31 -3.16
CA TYR A 48 -1.08 4.40 -2.29
C TYR A 48 -2.27 5.11 -1.61
N CYS A 49 -3.30 5.47 -2.39
CA CYS A 49 -4.49 6.13 -1.86
C CYS A 49 -5.24 5.25 -0.87
N CYS A 50 -5.47 3.98 -1.21
CA CYS A 50 -6.12 3.04 -0.32
C CYS A 50 -5.37 2.89 1.01
N GLN A 51 -4.05 2.75 0.98
CA GLN A 51 -3.25 2.64 2.20
C GLN A 51 -3.33 3.91 3.05
N THR A 52 -3.27 5.07 2.42
CA THR A 52 -3.37 6.36 3.12
C THR A 52 -4.70 6.49 3.84
N GLU A 53 -5.81 6.17 3.17
CA GLU A 53 -7.15 6.24 3.75
C GLU A 53 -7.40 5.18 4.83
N ASN A 54 -7.07 3.90 4.56
CA ASN A 54 -7.32 2.79 5.49
C ASN A 54 -6.45 2.87 6.76
N LEU A 55 -5.23 3.41 6.65
CA LEU A 55 -4.35 3.62 7.79
C LEU A 55 -4.59 4.97 8.48
N HIS A 56 -5.50 5.79 7.94
CA HIS A 56 -5.77 7.15 8.42
C HIS A 56 -4.51 8.01 8.54
N LEU A 57 -3.62 7.91 7.55
CA LEU A 57 -2.36 8.62 7.55
C LEU A 57 -2.58 10.12 7.39
N LYS A 58 -1.77 10.89 8.12
CA LYS A 58 -1.66 12.33 7.91
C LYS A 58 -0.85 12.59 6.64
N PRO A 59 -0.97 13.78 6.02
CA PRO A 59 -0.30 14.09 4.75
C PRO A 59 1.23 13.98 4.76
N TRP A 60 1.86 14.01 5.94
CA TRP A 60 3.31 13.88 6.13
C TRP A 60 3.73 12.47 6.58
N GLU A 61 2.78 11.57 6.83
CA GLU A 61 3.07 10.20 7.21
C GLU A 61 3.31 9.32 5.98
N THR A 62 4.24 8.38 6.11
CA THR A 62 4.69 7.51 5.03
C THR A 62 3.84 6.24 5.00
N PRO A 63 3.20 5.90 3.87
CA PRO A 63 2.53 4.61 3.72
C PRO A 63 3.51 3.46 3.52
N PRO A 64 3.14 2.21 3.85
CA PRO A 64 3.99 1.03 3.67
C PRO A 64 4.52 0.84 2.26
N VAL A 65 3.75 1.19 1.23
CA VAL A 65 4.14 1.08 -0.18
C VAL A 65 5.37 1.92 -0.56
N TRP A 66 5.74 2.92 0.24
CA TRP A 66 6.95 3.74 0.04
C TRP A 66 8.18 3.23 0.80
N ILE A 67 8.07 2.09 1.47
CA ILE A 67 9.20 1.45 2.16
C ILE A 67 9.84 0.43 1.24
N ASP A 68 10.95 0.81 0.61
CA ASP A 68 11.73 -0.05 -0.29
C ASP A 68 12.36 -1.23 0.46
N ASP A 69 13.06 -0.94 1.56
CA ASP A 69 13.64 -1.95 2.44
C ASP A 69 13.08 -1.83 3.87
N PRO A 70 12.13 -2.70 4.27
CA PRO A 70 11.60 -2.71 5.62
C PRO A 70 12.57 -3.28 6.65
N ASP A 71 13.67 -3.92 6.22
CA ASP A 71 14.71 -4.50 7.08
C ASP A 71 15.91 -3.56 7.29
N ASP A 72 15.98 -2.45 6.55
CA ASP A 72 17.00 -1.41 6.71
C ASP A 72 16.97 -0.85 8.15
N PRO A 73 18.06 -0.98 8.93
CA PRO A 73 18.14 -0.45 10.28
C PRO A 73 18.01 1.07 10.34
N ASP A 74 18.31 1.75 9.23
CA ASP A 74 18.23 3.20 9.07
C ASP A 74 16.90 3.67 8.47
N ALA A 75 15.93 2.77 8.26
CA ALA A 75 14.57 3.10 7.83
C ALA A 75 13.89 4.03 8.87
N GLY A 76 14.04 5.34 8.68
CA GLY A 76 13.58 6.39 9.60
C GLY A 76 14.67 7.03 10.45
N ALA A 77 15.94 6.59 10.37
CA ALA A 77 17.06 7.18 11.11
C ALA A 77 17.58 8.47 10.48
N TYR A 78 17.43 8.65 9.16
CA TYR A 78 17.96 9.80 8.43
C TYR A 78 16.94 10.94 8.21
N ASN A 79 15.72 10.85 8.76
CA ASN A 79 14.75 11.93 8.62
C ASN A 79 14.90 12.94 9.79
N PRO A 80 15.26 14.22 9.52
CA PRO A 80 15.23 15.26 10.54
C PRO A 80 13.83 15.55 11.10
N GLN A 81 12.76 15.01 10.49
CA GLN A 81 11.39 15.08 10.98
C GLN A 81 11.02 13.80 11.74
N PRO A 82 11.00 13.82 13.09
CA PRO A 82 10.78 12.63 13.93
C PRO A 82 9.36 12.03 13.86
N HIS A 83 8.49 12.50 12.95
CA HIS A 83 7.05 12.21 12.93
C HIS A 83 6.49 11.82 11.55
N ASP A 84 7.34 11.38 10.62
CA ASP A 84 6.93 10.96 9.27
C ASP A 84 6.34 9.53 9.21
N GLY A 85 6.24 8.82 10.34
CA GLY A 85 5.67 7.48 10.41
C GLY A 85 6.50 6.36 9.74
N ARG A 86 7.70 6.63 9.19
CA ARG A 86 8.49 5.62 8.45
C ARG A 86 8.75 4.36 9.25
N ARG A 87 9.05 4.48 10.54
CA ARG A 87 9.30 3.32 11.41
C ARG A 87 8.07 2.41 11.51
N GLU A 88 6.88 2.98 11.62
CA GLU A 88 5.64 2.20 11.71
C GLU A 88 5.27 1.59 10.35
N ALA A 89 5.44 2.35 9.26
CA ALA A 89 5.31 1.85 7.90
C ALA A 89 6.25 0.67 7.61
N ALA A 90 7.52 0.75 8.04
CA ALA A 90 8.51 -0.31 7.87
C ALA A 90 8.17 -1.56 8.68
N LYS A 91 7.70 -1.40 9.93
CA LYS A 91 7.19 -2.53 10.73
C LYS A 91 6.03 -3.22 10.03
N LEU A 92 5.08 -2.45 9.50
CA LEU A 92 3.90 -2.99 8.82
C LEU A 92 4.31 -3.71 7.53
N ARG A 93 5.16 -3.09 6.71
CA ARG A 93 5.72 -3.70 5.50
C ARG A 93 6.48 -5.00 5.79
N ARG A 94 7.23 -5.06 6.89
CA ARG A 94 7.92 -6.27 7.35
C ARG A 94 6.94 -7.38 7.72
N GLN A 95 5.81 -7.05 8.37
CA GLN A 95 4.75 -8.02 8.67
C GLN A 95 4.08 -8.55 7.40
N MET A 96 3.75 -7.66 6.45
CA MET A 96 3.19 -8.04 5.15
C MET A 96 4.12 -9.02 4.42
N ARG A 97 5.42 -8.68 4.31
CA ARG A 97 6.42 -9.52 3.66
C ARG A 97 6.52 -10.91 4.31
N LYS A 98 6.55 -10.98 5.65
CA LYS A 98 6.59 -12.26 6.38
C LYS A 98 5.38 -13.15 6.14
N LEU A 99 4.23 -12.56 5.82
CA LEU A 99 2.97 -13.25 5.55
C LEU A 99 2.71 -13.46 4.04
N GLY A 100 3.67 -13.11 3.17
CA GLY A 100 3.50 -13.25 1.73
C GLY A 100 2.46 -12.29 1.13
N ILE A 101 2.30 -11.11 1.73
CA ILE A 101 1.36 -10.07 1.26
C ILE A 101 2.14 -9.04 0.43
N SER A 102 1.65 -8.72 -0.77
CA SER A 102 2.21 -7.68 -1.65
C SER A 102 2.26 -6.31 -0.98
N GLU A 103 3.27 -5.48 -1.29
CA GLU A 103 3.29 -4.05 -0.90
C GLU A 103 2.09 -3.29 -1.40
N TRP A 104 1.58 -3.69 -2.56
CA TRP A 104 0.50 -2.99 -3.24
C TRP A 104 -0.87 -3.32 -2.66
N HIS A 105 -0.94 -4.13 -1.59
CA HIS A 105 -2.22 -4.46 -0.98
C HIS A 105 -2.90 -3.19 -0.45
N PRO A 106 -4.16 -2.91 -0.84
CA PRO A 106 -4.84 -1.65 -0.52
C PRO A 106 -5.19 -1.49 0.96
N ASP A 107 -5.34 -2.59 1.69
CA ASP A 107 -5.59 -2.59 3.15
C ASP A 107 -4.57 -3.50 3.85
N PRO A 108 -3.42 -2.96 4.28
CA PRO A 108 -2.36 -3.74 4.91
C PRO A 108 -2.78 -4.40 6.22
N ILE A 109 -3.57 -3.71 7.04
CA ILE A 109 -3.97 -4.21 8.36
C ILE A 109 -4.94 -5.38 8.19
N ALA A 110 -6.00 -5.20 7.41
CA ALA A 110 -6.98 -6.27 7.19
C ALA A 110 -6.35 -7.51 6.54
N ALA A 111 -5.39 -7.32 5.62
CA ALA A 111 -4.67 -8.44 5.01
C ALA A 111 -3.83 -9.23 6.01
N ILE A 112 -3.11 -8.54 6.90
CA ILE A 112 -2.31 -9.17 7.95
C ILE A 112 -3.22 -9.94 8.92
N GLU A 113 -4.35 -9.37 9.32
CA GLU A 113 -5.32 -10.03 10.20
C GLU A 113 -5.91 -11.28 9.54
N ALA A 114 -6.30 -11.20 8.27
CA ALA A 114 -6.81 -12.33 7.51
C ALA A 114 -5.77 -13.46 7.39
N ALA A 115 -4.51 -13.13 7.08
CA ALA A 115 -3.44 -14.11 6.96
C ALA A 115 -3.10 -14.79 8.29
N LYS A 116 -3.11 -14.05 9.40
CA LYS A 116 -2.92 -14.63 10.75
C LYS A 116 -4.04 -15.61 11.09
N CYS A 117 -5.30 -15.23 10.86
CA CYS A 117 -6.46 -16.07 11.11
C CYS A 117 -6.46 -17.36 10.25
N ALA A 118 -5.95 -17.29 9.01
CA ALA A 118 -5.79 -18.46 8.16
C ALA A 118 -4.72 -19.43 8.69
N ASN A 119 -3.58 -18.90 9.17
CA ASN A 119 -2.49 -19.70 9.72
C ASN A 119 -2.83 -20.39 11.05
N GLU A 120 -3.73 -19.82 11.85
CA GLU A 120 -4.19 -20.42 13.12
C GLU A 120 -5.16 -21.59 12.91
N LYS A 121 -5.71 -21.75 11.70
CA LYS A 121 -6.67 -22.79 11.35
C LYS A 121 -6.06 -23.97 10.57
N GLY A 122 -4.78 -23.88 10.20
CA GLY A 122 -4.03 -24.93 9.50
C GLY A 122 -3.14 -25.72 10.45
#